data_AF-A0A5C5RTG2-F1
#
_entry.id   AF-A0A5C5RTG2-F1
#
_cell.length_a   1.000
_cell.length_b   1.000
_cell.length_c   1.000
_cell.angle_alpha   90.00
_cell.angle_beta   90.00
_cell.angle_gamma   90.00
#
_symmetry.space_group_name_H-M   'P 1'
#
loop_
_entity.id
_entity.type
_entity.pdbx_description
1 polymer ?
#
loop_
_entity_poly.entity_id
_entity_poly.type
_entity_poly.pdbx_seq_one_letter_code
_entity_poly.pdbx_strand_id
1 'polypeptide(L)'
;MQLADDLTQAERRCTIAHELVHDERRVYPRDPVLQAREETAVHEIAARRLIELEDLVDVLRWARHATEVADELWVDVPTLLARVRALTDDERAWVDAQVEDRPC
;
A
#
# COMPACT_ATOMS: atom_id res chain seq x y z
N MET A 1 -17.64 3.40 -12.82
CA MET A 1 -16.18 3.27 -12.62
C MET A 1 -15.57 2.86 -13.95
N GLN A 2 -14.82 3.76 -14.60
CA GLN A 2 -14.05 3.43 -15.80
C GLN A 2 -12.60 3.35 -15.36
N LEU A 3 -12.07 2.13 -15.33
CA LEU A 3 -10.62 1.92 -15.19
C LEU A 3 -9.99 2.31 -16.52
N ALA A 4 -8.85 3.01 -16.50
CA ALA A 4 -8.15 3.31 -17.73
C ALA A 4 -7.68 2.01 -18.41
N ASP A 5 -7.80 1.93 -19.74
CA ASP A 5 -7.57 0.69 -20.48
C ASP A 5 -6.09 0.25 -20.48
N ASP A 6 -5.19 1.15 -20.12
CA ASP A 6 -3.73 1.00 -20.07
C ASP A 6 -3.17 0.51 -18.73
N LEU A 7 -4.02 0.32 -17.72
CA LEU A 7 -3.57 -0.21 -16.42
C LEU A 7 -3.14 -1.68 -16.53
N THR A 8 -1.98 -2.00 -15.94
CA THR A 8 -1.55 -3.36 -15.63
C THR A 8 -2.53 -4.05 -14.67
N GLN A 9 -2.45 -5.38 -14.56
CA GLN A 9 -3.31 -6.12 -13.62
C GLN A 9 -3.09 -5.67 -12.16
N ALA A 10 -1.85 -5.37 -11.76
CA ALA A 10 -1.52 -4.88 -10.42
C ALA A 10 -2.16 -3.52 -10.15
N GLU A 11 -2.05 -2.57 -11.09
CA GLU A 11 -2.67 -1.24 -10.96
C GLU A 11 -4.20 -1.33 -10.92
N ARG A 12 -4.81 -2.22 -11.72
CA ARG A 12 -6.27 -2.47 -11.66
C ARG A 12 -6.68 -3.02 -10.30
N ARG A 13 -5.93 -3.97 -9.74
CA ARG A 13 -6.17 -4.52 -8.40
C ARG A 13 -6.09 -3.44 -7.33
N CYS A 14 -5.06 -2.59 -7.37
CA CYS A 14 -4.87 -1.49 -6.43
C CYS A 14 -6.01 -0.47 -6.54
N THR A 15 -6.37 -0.09 -7.77
CA THR A 15 -7.47 0.84 -8.03
C THR A 15 -8.80 0.28 -7.50
N ILE A 16 -9.11 -0.99 -7.75
CA ILE A 16 -10.34 -1.61 -7.23
C ILE A 16 -10.36 -1.61 -5.71
N ALA A 17 -9.25 -1.95 -5.05
CA ALA A 17 -9.17 -1.92 -3.59
C ALA A 17 -9.38 -0.51 -3.02
N HIS A 18 -8.79 0.51 -3.66
CA HIS A 18 -8.98 1.93 -3.31
C HIS A 18 -10.45 2.34 -3.40
N GLU A 19 -11.09 2.06 -4.54
CA GLU A 19 -12.49 2.44 -4.77
C GLU A 19 -13.47 1.67 -3.86
N LEU A 20 -13.16 0.41 -3.51
CA LEU A 20 -13.94 -0.34 -2.51
C LEU A 20 -13.87 0.32 -1.13
N VAL A 21 -12.69 0.79 -0.71
CA VAL A 21 -12.54 1.49 0.57
C VAL A 21 -13.30 2.82 0.56
N HIS A 22 -13.30 3.55 -0.56
CA HIS A 22 -14.14 4.74 -0.75
C HIS A 22 -15.63 4.44 -0.56
N ASP A 23 -16.15 3.38 -1.19
CA ASP A 23 -17.56 2.98 -1.07
C ASP A 23 -17.94 2.51 0.34
N GLU A 24 -17.03 1.84 1.05
CA GLU A 24 -17.25 1.38 2.42
C GLU A 24 -17.25 2.54 3.43
N ARG A 25 -16.33 3.50 3.27
CA ARG A 25 -16.19 4.63 4.19
C ARG A 25 -17.27 5.68 3.99
N ARG A 26 -17.68 5.94 2.73
CA ARG A 26 -18.70 6.94 2.36
C ARG A 26 -18.46 8.33 2.94
N VAL A 27 -17.19 8.74 3.05
CA VAL A 27 -16.77 10.05 3.56
C VAL A 27 -16.37 10.92 2.37
N TYR A 28 -17.14 11.98 2.09
CA TYR A 28 -16.93 12.87 0.94
C TYR A 28 -16.87 14.34 1.38
N PRO A 29 -15.80 14.76 2.05
CA PRO A 29 -15.65 16.13 2.53
C PRO A 29 -15.50 17.11 1.35
N ARG A 30 -16.03 18.33 1.52
CA ARG A 30 -15.90 19.41 0.52
C ARG A 30 -14.67 20.28 0.72
N ASP A 31 -14.14 20.30 1.95
CA ASP A 31 -12.92 21.03 2.26
C ASP A 31 -11.70 20.31 1.67
N PRO A 32 -10.82 20.99 0.90
CA PRO A 32 -9.70 20.34 0.24
C PRO A 32 -8.70 19.66 1.18
N VAL A 33 -8.49 20.20 2.38
CA VAL A 33 -7.56 19.61 3.36
C VAL A 33 -8.17 18.33 3.93
N LEU A 34 -9.46 18.35 4.24
CA LEU A 34 -10.16 17.16 4.70
C LEU A 34 -10.26 16.10 3.60
N GLN A 35 -10.42 16.49 2.33
CA GLN A 35 -10.39 15.58 1.20
C GLN A 35 -9.03 14.91 1.06
N ALA A 36 -7.94 15.67 1.12
CA ALA A 36 -6.59 15.10 1.05
C ALA A 36 -6.29 14.13 2.21
N ARG A 37 -6.81 14.42 3.42
CA ARG A 37 -6.72 13.50 4.57
C ARG A 37 -7.52 12.23 4.35
N GLU A 38 -8.71 12.34 3.78
CA GLU A 38 -9.55 11.19 3.47
C GLU A 38 -8.90 10.31 2.39
N GLU A 39 -8.41 10.88 1.30
CA GLU A 39 -7.68 10.12 0.26
C GLU A 39 -6.43 9.42 0.83
N THR A 40 -5.74 10.07 1.77
CA THR A 40 -4.62 9.45 2.48
C THR A 40 -5.11 8.23 3.28
N ALA A 41 -6.15 8.40 4.10
CA ALA A 41 -6.71 7.31 4.89
C ALA A 41 -7.21 6.15 4.02
N VAL A 42 -7.87 6.44 2.89
CA VAL A 42 -8.34 5.44 1.93
C VAL A 42 -7.17 4.66 1.35
N HIS A 43 -6.12 5.34 0.86
CA HIS A 43 -4.91 4.69 0.38
C HIS A 43 -4.24 3.81 1.43
N GLU A 44 -4.12 4.29 2.68
CA GLU A 44 -3.50 3.52 3.77
C GLU A 44 -4.29 2.25 4.09
N ILE A 45 -5.63 2.33 4.12
CA ILE A 45 -6.50 1.18 4.37
C ILE A 45 -6.42 0.19 3.20
N ALA A 46 -6.48 0.67 1.95
CA ALA A 46 -6.35 -0.18 0.77
C ALA A 46 -4.98 -0.89 0.75
N ALA A 47 -3.90 -0.17 1.05
CA ALA A 47 -2.55 -0.72 1.11
C ALA A 47 -2.40 -1.77 2.22
N ARG A 48 -2.98 -1.55 3.40
CA ARG A 48 -3.01 -2.54 4.49
C ARG A 48 -3.77 -3.82 4.13
N ARG A 49 -4.81 -3.75 3.28
CA ARG A 49 -5.56 -4.92 2.80
C ARG A 49 -4.84 -5.71 1.72
N LEU A 50 -3.97 -5.05 0.96
CA LEU A 50 -3.24 -5.65 -0.15
C LEU A 50 -1.89 -6.19 0.26
N ILE A 51 -1.28 -5.61 1.29
CA ILE A 51 0.10 -5.87 1.71
C ILE A 51 0.11 -6.21 3.20
N GLU A 52 0.11 -7.50 3.50
CA GLU A 52 0.36 -8.01 4.86
C GLU A 52 1.81 -7.70 5.28
N LEU A 53 2.03 -7.58 6.58
CA LEU A 53 3.32 -7.10 7.11
C LEU A 53 4.44 -8.14 6.89
N GLU A 54 4.09 -9.41 6.99
CA GLU A 54 4.95 -10.57 6.79
C GLU A 54 5.41 -10.67 5.33
N ASP A 55 4.48 -10.53 4.39
CA ASP A 55 4.79 -10.52 2.95
C ASP A 55 5.72 -9.36 2.60
N LEU A 56 5.48 -8.18 3.18
CA LEU A 56 6.36 -7.02 3.01
C LEU A 56 7.79 -7.32 3.49
N VAL A 57 7.95 -7.93 4.66
CA VAL A 57 9.26 -8.33 5.19
C VAL A 57 9.94 -9.33 4.28
N ASP A 58 9.24 -10.37 3.85
CA ASP A 58 9.81 -11.44 3.04
C ASP A 58 10.36 -10.92 1.71
N VAL A 59 9.69 -9.95 1.10
CA VAL A 59 10.18 -9.29 -0.12
C VAL A 59 11.32 -8.31 0.18
N LEU A 60 11.20 -7.49 1.23
CA LEU A 60 12.24 -6.53 1.63
C LEU A 60 13.57 -7.22 2.00
N ARG A 61 13.52 -8.48 2.46
CA ARG A 61 14.72 -9.29 2.73
C ARG A 61 15.59 -9.51 1.50
N TRP A 62 15.08 -9.43 0.28
CA TRP A 62 15.90 -9.69 -0.92
C TRP A 62 15.86 -8.58 -1.97
N ALA A 63 14.76 -7.85 -2.11
CA ALA A 63 14.63 -6.79 -3.10
C ALA A 63 15.62 -5.63 -2.85
N ARG A 64 15.93 -4.87 -3.90
CA ARG A 64 16.84 -3.70 -3.83
C ARG A 64 16.15 -2.39 -4.19
N HIS A 65 15.03 -2.47 -4.90
CA HIS A 65 14.32 -1.30 -5.39
C HIS A 65 12.82 -1.39 -5.08
N ALA A 66 12.18 -0.25 -4.82
CA ALA A 66 10.75 -0.20 -4.51
C ALA A 66 9.88 -0.75 -5.65
N THR A 67 10.32 -0.64 -6.91
CA THR A 67 9.63 -1.24 -8.07
C THR A 67 9.65 -2.76 -8.01
N GLU A 68 10.78 -3.38 -7.66
CA GLU A 68 10.86 -4.83 -7.48
C GLU A 68 9.96 -5.31 -6.35
N VAL A 69 9.91 -4.54 -5.25
CA VAL A 69 9.03 -4.85 -4.12
C VAL A 69 7.56 -4.78 -4.54
N ALA A 70 7.18 -3.72 -5.27
CA ALA A 70 5.81 -3.54 -5.74
C ALA A 70 5.40 -4.64 -6.74
N ASP A 71 6.29 -4.96 -7.69
CA ASP A 71 6.08 -6.02 -8.67
C ASP A 71 5.88 -7.40 -8.00
N GLU A 72 6.73 -7.75 -7.03
CA GLU A 72 6.62 -9.02 -6.30
C GLU A 72 5.34 -9.08 -5.46
N LEU A 73 4.98 -7.99 -4.79
CA LEU A 73 3.75 -7.89 -4.00
C LEU A 73 2.48 -7.72 -4.86
N TRP A 74 2.60 -7.67 -6.19
CA TRP A 74 1.49 -7.48 -7.13
C TRP A 74 0.67 -6.20 -6.84
N VAL A 75 1.37 -5.12 -6.50
CA VAL A 75 0.82 -3.79 -6.26
C VAL A 75 1.53 -2.73 -7.10
N ASP A 76 0.97 -1.53 -7.17
CA ASP A 76 1.69 -0.38 -7.70
C ASP A 76 2.59 0.28 -6.63
N VAL A 77 3.58 1.05 -7.09
CA VAL A 77 4.53 1.74 -6.21
C VAL A 77 3.82 2.73 -5.25
N PRO A 78 2.83 3.53 -5.67
CA PRO A 78 2.08 4.37 -4.74
C PRO A 78 1.45 3.60 -3.57
N THR A 79 0.84 2.44 -3.83
CA THR A 79 0.23 1.57 -2.81
C THR A 79 1.28 1.03 -1.84
N LEU A 80 2.44 0.56 -2.35
CA LEU A 80 3.57 0.16 -1.50
C LEU A 80 4.03 1.31 -0.58
N LEU A 81 4.22 2.50 -1.14
CA LEU A 81 4.66 3.66 -0.35
C LEU A 81 3.63 4.07 0.69
N ALA A 82 2.33 3.95 0.40
CA ALA A 82 1.27 4.16 1.37
C ALA A 82 1.39 3.16 2.53
N ARG A 83 1.62 1.86 2.26
CA ARG A 83 1.82 0.86 3.31
C ARG A 83 3.01 1.20 4.21
N VAL A 84 4.15 1.54 3.63
CA VAL A 84 5.40 1.85 4.35
C VAL A 84 5.28 3.13 5.20
N ARG A 85 4.58 4.15 4.69
CA ARG A 85 4.31 5.39 5.43
C ARG A 85 3.33 5.18 6.58
N ALA A 86 2.37 4.29 6.40
CA ALA A 86 1.35 3.97 7.39
C ALA A 86 1.84 3.04 8.51
N LEU A 87 3.06 2.50 8.44
CA LEU A 87 3.62 1.69 9.51
C LEU A 87 3.67 2.51 10.81
N THR A 88 3.04 1.97 11.85
CA THR A 88 3.23 2.43 13.22
C THR A 88 4.68 2.25 13.65
N ASP A 89 5.08 2.92 14.73
CA ASP A 89 6.44 2.79 15.26
C ASP A 89 6.77 1.33 15.63
N ASP A 90 5.80 0.59 16.19
CA ASP A 90 5.95 -0.83 16.53
C ASP A 90 6.07 -1.71 15.28
N GLU A 91 5.20 -1.51 14.27
CA GLU A 91 5.28 -2.23 12.99
C GLU A 91 6.63 -1.97 12.31
N ARG A 92 7.11 -0.72 12.32
CA ARG A 92 8.39 -0.32 11.72
C ARG A 92 9.57 -1.00 12.43
N ALA A 93 9.61 -0.92 13.76
CA ALA A 93 10.65 -1.57 14.55
C ALA A 93 10.65 -3.09 14.34
N TRP A 94 9.48 -3.70 14.22
CA TRP A 94 9.36 -5.12 13.91
C TRP A 94 9.88 -5.45 12.50
N VAL A 95 9.47 -4.71 11.47
CA VAL A 95 9.96 -4.89 10.09
C VAL A 95 11.49 -4.77 10.04
N ASP A 96 12.04 -3.71 10.63
CA ASP A 96 13.49 -3.45 10.63
C ASP A 96 14.24 -4.63 11.29
N ALA A 97 13.77 -5.11 12.44
CA ALA A 97 14.35 -6.27 13.11
C ALA A 97 14.31 -7.56 12.25
N GLN A 98 13.20 -7.80 11.53
CA GLN A 98 13.06 -8.98 10.68
C GLN A 98 13.90 -8.93 9.40
N VAL A 99 14.15 -7.74 8.88
CA VAL A 99 14.99 -7.53 7.67
C VAL A 99 16.48 -7.61 8.03
N GLU A 100 16.87 -7.17 9.23
CA GLU A 100 18.25 -7.29 9.74
C GLU A 100 18.64 -8.75 10.06
N ASP A 101 17.69 -9.59 10.50
CA ASP A 101 17.90 -11.03 10.77
C ASP A 101 18.03 -11.88 9.49
N ARG A 102 18.64 -11.32 8.44
CA ARG A 102 18.80 -11.97 7.14
C ARG A 102 19.70 -13.20 7.30
N PRO A 103 19.21 -14.44 7.05
CA PRO A 103 20.09 -15.59 6.98
C PRO A 103 21.11 -15.37 5.84
N CYS A 104 22.38 -15.59 6.15
CA CYS A 104 23.51 -15.35 5.24
C CYS A 104 23.43 -16.15 3.93
#